data_AF-A0AAU6GLH0-F1
#
_entry.id   AF-A0AAU6GLH0-F1
#
_cell.length_a   1.000
_cell.length_b   1.000
_cell.length_c   1.000
_cell.angle_alpha   90.00
_cell.angle_beta   90.00
_cell.angle_gamma   90.00
#
_symmetry.space_group_name_H-M   'P 1'
#
loop_
_entity.id
_entity.type
_entity.pdbx_description
1 polymer ?
#
loop_
_entity_poly.entity_id
_entity_poly.type
_entity_poly.pdbx_seq_one_letter_code
_entity_poly.pdbx_strand_id
1 'polypeptide(L)'
;MPRPSATDNHVPKAPSRSPCRRTRSGTNPPVKITNHVQAESREPPTCSCGESSNNPHVTTTVYAPTMGERLHAYLDDADLVVAMGGGVGILHELTAALYYATTIRSLPVRLLGPAACCLSTFLRAEGWLTESPTRPLGFLRELPDAEALAADLKTLAAGRCTQ
;
A
#
# COMPACT_ATOMS: atom_id res chain seq x y z
N MET A 1 0.38 -67.21 -26.78
CA MET A 1 -0.15 -66.38 -27.88
C MET A 1 -1.67 -66.35 -27.68
N PRO A 2 -2.23 -65.18 -27.29
CA PRO A 2 -2.59 -64.15 -28.27
C PRO A 2 -2.24 -62.70 -27.85
N ARG A 3 -2.08 -61.80 -28.84
CA ARG A 3 -2.36 -60.34 -28.75
C ARG A 3 -3.77 -60.13 -29.34
N PRO A 4 -4.59 -59.18 -28.87
CA PRO A 4 -4.51 -57.75 -29.27
C PRO A 4 -4.96 -56.81 -28.10
N SER A 5 -5.11 -55.49 -28.14
CA SER A 5 -5.27 -54.45 -29.17
C SER A 5 -4.99 -53.09 -28.49
N ALA A 6 -4.47 -52.13 -29.24
CA ALA A 6 -4.28 -50.74 -28.83
C ALA A 6 -5.58 -49.92 -29.01
N THR A 7 -5.92 -49.08 -28.03
CA THR A 7 -6.87 -47.94 -28.06
C THR A 7 -6.82 -47.31 -26.66
N ASP A 8 -6.87 -46.01 -26.38
CA ASP A 8 -6.83 -44.77 -27.16
C ASP A 8 -6.59 -43.69 -26.08
N ASN A 9 -5.48 -42.95 -26.12
CA ASN A 9 -5.19 -41.92 -25.11
C ASN A 9 -5.91 -40.63 -25.50
N HIS A 10 -7.08 -40.40 -24.92
CA HIS A 10 -7.80 -39.14 -25.07
C HIS A 10 -7.14 -38.06 -24.20
N VAL A 11 -6.29 -37.22 -24.82
CA VAL A 11 -5.78 -35.99 -24.20
C VAL A 11 -6.83 -34.89 -24.38
N PRO A 12 -7.38 -34.28 -23.33
CA PRO A 12 -8.29 -33.15 -23.48
C PRO A 12 -7.53 -31.92 -24.02
N LYS A 13 -8.02 -31.41 -25.14
CA LYS A 13 -7.54 -30.22 -25.83
C LYS A 13 -7.84 -28.97 -24.99
N ALA A 14 -6.80 -28.25 -24.54
CA ALA A 14 -6.95 -27.00 -23.81
C ALA A 14 -7.68 -25.94 -24.68
N PRO A 15 -8.59 -25.13 -24.10
CA PRO A 15 -9.27 -24.08 -24.85
C PRO A 15 -8.28 -22.96 -25.24
N SER A 16 -8.28 -22.66 -26.53
CA SER A 16 -7.64 -21.51 -27.16
C SER A 16 -8.11 -20.21 -26.49
N ARG A 17 -7.20 -19.53 -25.79
CA ARG A 17 -7.42 -18.16 -25.30
C ARG A 17 -6.98 -17.19 -26.39
N SER A 18 -7.95 -16.57 -27.05
CA SER A 18 -7.75 -15.42 -27.91
C SER A 18 -7.06 -14.29 -27.12
N PRO A 19 -6.05 -13.61 -27.68
CA PRO A 19 -5.40 -12.51 -26.99
C PRO A 19 -6.33 -11.29 -26.97
N CYS A 20 -6.84 -10.97 -25.78
CA CYS A 20 -7.53 -9.70 -25.55
C CYS A 20 -6.49 -8.58 -25.59
N ARG A 21 -6.42 -7.93 -26.76
CA ARG A 21 -5.54 -6.81 -27.08
C ARG A 21 -5.98 -5.58 -26.27
N ARG A 22 -5.45 -5.39 -25.06
CA ARG A 22 -5.42 -4.07 -24.41
C ARG A 22 -4.18 -3.34 -24.88
N THR A 23 -4.36 -2.37 -25.76
CA THR A 23 -3.37 -1.34 -26.03
C THR A 23 -3.17 -0.52 -24.75
N ARG A 24 -2.10 -0.82 -23.98
CA ARG A 24 -1.58 0.12 -22.99
C ARG A 24 -0.80 1.17 -23.76
N SER A 25 -1.38 2.37 -23.93
CA SER A 25 -0.63 3.55 -24.34
C SER A 25 0.45 3.80 -23.30
N GLY A 26 1.69 3.80 -23.75
CA GLY A 26 2.86 4.00 -22.92
C GLY A 26 2.90 5.40 -22.34
N THR A 27 2.49 5.52 -21.09
CA THR A 27 3.06 6.43 -20.08
C THR A 27 2.76 5.78 -18.75
N ASN A 28 3.79 5.36 -18.01
CA ASN A 28 3.61 4.97 -16.61
C ASN A 28 2.98 6.16 -15.87
N PRO A 29 1.87 5.96 -15.14
CA PRO A 29 1.34 7.03 -14.31
C PRO A 29 2.43 7.44 -13.30
N PRO A 30 2.54 8.73 -12.98
CA PRO A 30 3.46 9.18 -11.94
C PRO A 30 3.15 8.44 -10.65
N VAL A 31 4.18 8.15 -9.85
CA VAL A 31 4.01 7.70 -8.47
C VAL A 31 3.01 8.66 -7.81
N LYS A 32 1.82 8.17 -7.46
CA LYS A 32 0.92 8.91 -6.58
C LYS A 32 1.56 8.86 -5.20
N ILE A 33 2.54 9.73 -4.97
CA ILE A 33 2.87 10.16 -3.63
C ILE A 33 1.68 11.02 -3.24
N THR A 34 0.69 10.39 -2.62
CA THR A 34 -0.45 11.12 -2.08
C THR A 34 0.07 11.91 -0.88
N ASN A 35 0.64 13.09 -1.15
CA ASN A 35 0.96 14.08 -0.15
C ASN A 35 -0.36 14.49 0.50
N HIS A 36 -0.58 14.00 1.72
CA HIS A 36 -1.67 14.34 2.61
C HIS A 36 -3.05 14.40 1.95
N VAL A 37 -3.74 13.26 1.87
CA VAL A 37 -5.21 13.34 1.96
C VAL A 37 -5.51 13.77 3.39
N GLN A 38 -6.13 14.93 3.55
CA GLN A 38 -6.72 15.35 4.80
C GLN A 38 -8.21 15.03 4.71
N ALA A 39 -8.65 13.97 5.38
CA ALA A 39 -10.07 13.65 5.50
C ALA A 39 -10.56 14.04 6.91
N GLU A 40 -11.36 15.11 6.94
CA GLU A 40 -12.07 15.58 8.13
C GLU A 40 -13.41 14.85 8.29
N SER A 41 -13.71 14.41 9.50
CA SER A 41 -15.04 13.94 9.90
C SER A 41 -15.80 15.08 10.58
N ARG A 42 -17.03 15.38 10.17
CA ARG A 42 -17.97 16.17 10.99
C ARG A 42 -19.40 15.62 10.94
N GLU A 43 -19.99 15.60 12.13
CA GLU A 43 -21.42 15.42 12.43
C GLU A 43 -22.30 16.51 11.76
N PRO A 44 -23.63 16.28 11.60
CA PRO A 44 -24.50 17.16 10.81
C PRO A 44 -24.74 18.53 11.48
N PRO A 45 -25.05 19.59 10.70
CA PRO A 45 -24.62 20.94 11.04
C PRO A 45 -25.70 21.75 11.76
N THR A 46 -25.30 22.48 12.80
CA THR A 46 -25.68 23.89 12.97
C THR A 46 -24.52 24.64 13.64
N CYS A 47 -23.56 25.12 12.85
CA CYS A 47 -22.78 26.30 13.21
C CYS A 47 -21.98 26.78 12.00
N SER A 48 -22.26 28.01 11.58
CA SER A 48 -21.48 28.75 10.59
C SER A 48 -20.11 29.09 11.17
N CYS A 49 -19.06 28.41 10.70
CA CYS A 49 -17.67 28.78 10.97
C CYS A 49 -16.88 28.82 9.66
N GLY A 50 -15.98 29.78 9.60
CA GLY A 50 -15.24 30.23 8.43
C GLY A 50 -14.39 29.17 7.74
N GLU A 51 -13.92 29.60 6.56
CA GLU A 51 -12.96 28.95 5.65
C GLU A 51 -12.20 27.77 6.27
N SER A 52 -12.43 26.58 5.71
CA SER A 52 -11.66 25.37 6.03
C SER A 52 -10.17 25.67 5.89
N SER A 53 -9.41 25.49 6.98
CA SER A 53 -7.94 25.56 7.01
C SER A 53 -7.35 24.38 6.23
N ASN A 54 -7.55 24.37 4.92
CA ASN A 54 -6.95 23.39 4.04
C ASN A 54 -5.53 23.85 3.72
N ASN A 55 -4.59 22.92 3.80
CA ASN A 55 -3.22 23.18 3.39
C ASN A 55 -3.21 23.62 1.91
N PRO A 56 -2.61 24.78 1.56
CA PRO A 56 -2.65 25.34 0.21
C PRO A 56 -1.95 24.47 -0.85
N HIS A 57 -1.21 23.45 -0.42
CA HIS A 57 -0.55 22.49 -1.30
C HIS A 57 -1.43 21.29 -1.68
N VAL A 58 -2.64 21.18 -1.13
CA VAL A 58 -3.59 20.11 -1.47
C VAL A 58 -4.27 20.41 -2.81
N THR A 59 -4.09 19.51 -3.78
CA THR A 59 -4.69 19.63 -5.12
C THR A 59 -5.97 18.82 -5.29
N THR A 60 -6.26 17.92 -4.36
CA THR A 60 -7.48 17.08 -4.38
C THR A 60 -7.90 16.76 -2.96
N THR A 61 -9.19 16.95 -2.67
CA THR A 61 -9.78 16.66 -1.37
C THR A 61 -10.84 15.57 -1.54
N VAL A 62 -10.79 14.57 -0.66
CA VAL A 62 -11.80 13.53 -0.55
C VAL A 62 -12.37 13.59 0.86
N TYR A 63 -13.68 13.81 0.96
CA TYR A 63 -14.39 13.77 2.23
C TYR A 63 -14.84 12.33 2.51
N ALA A 64 -14.47 11.81 3.68
CA ALA A 64 -14.85 10.49 4.14
C ALA A 64 -15.69 10.63 5.42
N PRO A 65 -16.94 10.12 5.44
CA PRO A 65 -17.85 10.28 6.58
C PRO A 65 -17.44 9.42 7.79
N THR A 66 -16.63 8.38 7.58
CA THR A 66 -16.16 7.49 8.64
C THR A 66 -14.65 7.29 8.58
N MET A 67 -14.04 6.90 9.72
CA MET A 67 -12.61 6.56 9.77
C MET A 67 -12.28 5.36 8.85
N GLY A 68 -13.19 4.37 8.76
CA GLY A 68 -12.99 3.22 7.90
C GLY A 68 -12.93 3.61 6.43
N GLU A 69 -13.88 4.43 5.96
CA GLU A 69 -13.87 4.95 4.58
C GLU A 69 -12.64 5.81 4.28
N ARG A 70 -12.16 6.56 5.27
CA ARG A 70 -10.91 7.32 5.15
C ARG A 70 -9.71 6.40 4.93
N LEU A 71 -9.59 5.33 5.71
CA LEU A 71 -8.50 4.37 5.58
C LEU A 71 -8.56 3.63 4.24
N HIS A 72 -9.74 3.27 3.76
CA HIS A 72 -9.91 2.71 2.42
C HIS A 72 -9.45 3.69 1.33
N ALA A 73 -9.85 4.96 1.42
CA ALA A 73 -9.40 5.98 0.48
C ALA A 73 -7.87 6.16 0.50
N TYR A 74 -7.19 5.91 1.63
CA TYR A 74 -5.73 5.99 1.73
C TYR A 74 -5.05 4.73 1.19
N LEU A 75 -5.59 3.55 1.52
CA LEU A 75 -4.87 2.28 1.42
C LEU A 75 -5.31 1.40 0.26
N ASP A 76 -6.48 1.58 -0.34
CA ASP A 76 -6.92 0.67 -1.41
C ASP A 76 -6.04 0.82 -2.65
N ASP A 77 -5.75 2.07 -3.05
CA ASP A 77 -4.98 2.40 -4.27
C ASP A 77 -3.51 2.78 -4.01
N ALA A 78 -3.02 2.71 -2.76
CA ALA A 78 -1.65 3.11 -2.45
C ALA A 78 -0.59 2.16 -3.05
N ASP A 79 0.38 2.68 -3.78
CA ASP A 79 1.54 1.89 -4.20
C ASP A 79 2.60 1.75 -3.09
N LEU A 80 2.56 2.64 -2.11
CA LEU A 80 3.53 2.79 -1.04
C LEU A 80 2.92 3.64 0.08
N VAL A 81 3.15 3.25 1.34
CA VAL A 81 2.89 4.09 2.51
C VAL A 81 4.21 4.61 3.06
N VAL A 82 4.29 5.92 3.28
CA VAL A 82 5.40 6.56 3.99
C VAL A 82 4.84 7.18 5.27
N ALA A 83 5.17 6.60 6.42
CA ALA A 83 4.81 7.13 7.72
C ALA A 83 5.98 7.93 8.29
N MET A 84 5.76 9.21 8.53
CA MET A 84 6.70 10.07 9.25
C MET A 84 6.37 10.08 10.74
N GLY A 85 7.28 10.59 11.57
CA GLY A 85 7.00 10.77 13.00
C GLY A 85 5.74 11.63 13.24
N GLY A 86 4.94 11.24 14.22
CA GLY A 86 3.72 11.95 14.59
C GLY A 86 3.08 11.43 15.87
N GLY A 87 1.89 11.93 16.19
CA GLY A 87 1.13 11.54 17.38
C GLY A 87 0.29 10.27 17.20
N VAL A 88 -0.67 10.08 18.09
CA VAL A 88 -1.59 8.92 18.12
C VAL A 88 -2.38 8.73 16.82
N GLY A 89 -2.68 9.81 16.09
CA GLY A 89 -3.33 9.72 14.78
C GLY A 89 -2.49 8.95 13.75
N ILE A 90 -1.19 9.24 13.69
CA ILE A 90 -0.26 8.52 12.81
C ILE A 90 -0.08 7.07 13.27
N LEU A 91 -0.07 6.82 14.58
CA LEU A 91 -0.01 5.45 15.09
C LEU A 91 -1.20 4.61 14.59
N HIS A 92 -2.43 5.15 14.65
CA HIS A 92 -3.62 4.46 14.14
C HIS A 92 -3.52 4.15 12.64
N GLU A 93 -3.09 5.14 11.84
CA GLU A 93 -2.94 4.97 10.39
C GLU A 93 -1.81 3.98 10.04
N LEU A 94 -0.71 4.00 10.79
CA LEU A 94 0.38 3.04 10.64
C LEU A 94 -0.08 1.61 10.99
N THR A 95 -0.79 1.42 12.10
CA THR A 95 -1.34 0.10 12.46
C THR A 95 -2.26 -0.43 11.37
N ALA A 96 -3.11 0.42 10.78
CA ALA A 96 -3.94 0.05 9.65
C ALA A 96 -3.10 -0.37 8.43
N ALA A 97 -2.06 0.41 8.07
CA ALA A 97 -1.17 0.08 6.96
C ALA A 97 -0.43 -1.25 7.16
N LEU A 98 0.05 -1.54 8.39
CA LEU A 98 0.71 -2.80 8.73
C LEU A 98 -0.25 -4.00 8.64
N TYR A 99 -1.49 -3.85 9.11
CA TYR A 99 -2.53 -4.86 8.95
C TYR A 99 -2.83 -5.11 7.47
N TYR A 100 -2.99 -4.04 6.68
CA TYR A 100 -3.29 -4.11 5.26
C TYR A 100 -2.19 -4.85 4.49
N ALA A 101 -0.93 -4.49 4.76
CA ALA A 101 0.26 -5.07 4.12
C ALA A 101 0.45 -6.57 4.41
N THR A 102 -0.06 -7.05 5.55
CA THR A 102 0.08 -8.44 5.99
C THR A 102 -1.14 -9.30 5.68
N THR A 103 -2.33 -8.71 5.64
CA THR A 103 -3.61 -9.46 5.63
C THR A 103 -4.41 -9.24 4.35
N ILE A 104 -4.31 -8.06 3.73
CA ILE A 104 -5.20 -7.68 2.62
C ILE A 104 -4.48 -7.74 1.28
N ARG A 105 -3.32 -7.08 1.15
CA ARG A 105 -2.50 -7.10 -0.07
C ARG A 105 -1.06 -6.72 0.22
N SER A 106 -0.16 -7.06 -0.69
CA SER A 106 1.20 -6.54 -0.63
C SER A 106 1.19 -5.01 -0.75
N LEU A 107 1.64 -4.34 0.29
CA LEU A 107 1.76 -2.89 0.37
C LEU A 107 3.08 -2.53 1.07
N PRO A 108 4.07 -1.99 0.34
CA PRO A 108 5.30 -1.50 0.96
C PRO A 108 5.01 -0.38 1.98
N VAL A 109 5.63 -0.47 3.14
CA VAL A 109 5.54 0.55 4.21
C VAL A 109 6.95 1.05 4.54
N ARG A 110 7.10 2.37 4.68
CA ARG A 110 8.37 3.03 5.02
C ARG A 110 8.18 3.93 6.23
N LEU A 111 9.06 3.75 7.21
CA LEU A 111 9.13 4.60 8.40
C LEU A 111 10.22 5.64 8.16
N LEU A 112 9.83 6.90 7.95
CA LEU A 112 10.73 7.96 7.56
C LEU A 112 11.05 8.88 8.74
N GLY A 113 12.34 9.05 8.99
CA GLY A 113 12.87 9.98 9.99
C GLY A 113 13.10 9.34 11.36
N PRO A 114 13.91 9.98 12.23
CA PRO A 114 14.34 9.40 13.50
C PRO A 114 13.18 9.00 14.42
N ALA A 115 12.12 9.82 14.49
CA ALA A 115 10.96 9.54 15.34
C ALA A 115 10.19 8.29 14.89
N ALA A 116 10.03 8.08 13.58
CA ALA A 116 9.37 6.89 13.06
C ALA A 116 10.22 5.63 13.25
N CYS A 117 11.55 5.75 13.10
CA CYS A 117 12.48 4.65 13.41
C CYS A 117 12.44 4.29 14.92
N CYS A 118 12.41 5.28 15.82
CA CYS A 118 12.23 5.04 17.25
C CYS A 118 10.91 4.31 17.56
N LEU A 119 9.82 4.66 16.87
CA LEU A 119 8.55 3.95 17.00
C LEU A 119 8.68 2.49 16.55
N SER A 120 9.39 2.21 15.45
CA SER A 120 9.67 0.82 15.02
C SER A 120 10.38 0.02 16.11
N THR A 121 11.45 0.60 16.68
CA THR A 121 12.21 -0.02 17.77
C THR A 121 11.30 -0.34 18.96
N PHE A 122 10.44 0.61 19.35
CA PHE A 122 9.46 0.40 20.41
C PHE A 122 8.47 -0.74 20.07
N LEU A 123 7.87 -0.73 18.88
CA LEU A 123 6.90 -1.76 18.47
C LEU A 123 7.52 -3.16 18.39
N ARG A 124 8.82 -3.26 18.04
CA ARG A 124 9.55 -4.53 18.08
C ARG A 124 9.80 -4.99 19.52
N ALA A 125 10.20 -4.07 20.40
CA ALA A 125 10.43 -4.38 21.82
C ALA A 125 9.16 -4.87 22.52
N GLU A 126 8.01 -4.29 22.19
CA GLU A 126 6.71 -4.69 22.73
C GLU A 126 6.12 -5.95 22.05
N GLY A 127 6.80 -6.54 21.06
CA GLY A 127 6.33 -7.74 20.36
C GLY A 127 5.19 -7.50 19.37
N TRP A 128 4.92 -6.24 19.00
CA TRP A 128 3.93 -5.89 17.97
C TRP A 128 4.46 -6.17 16.56
N LEU A 129 5.76 -5.93 16.36
CA LEU A 129 6.47 -6.22 15.12
C LEU A 129 7.44 -7.40 15.34
N THR A 130 6.95 -8.60 15.09
CA THR A 130 7.75 -9.83 15.16
C THR A 130 7.88 -10.45 13.77
N GLU A 131 9.12 -10.75 13.39
CA GLU A 131 9.42 -11.49 12.16
C GLU A 131 9.41 -12.99 12.44
N SER A 132 8.70 -13.74 11.60
CA SER A 132 8.69 -15.20 11.62
C SER A 132 8.59 -15.76 10.19
N PRO A 133 8.84 -17.06 9.96
CA PRO A 133 8.70 -17.65 8.63
C PRO A 133 7.30 -17.46 8.01
N THR A 134 6.27 -17.32 8.85
CA THR A 134 4.88 -17.10 8.42
C THR A 134 4.45 -15.63 8.49
N ARG A 135 5.33 -14.74 8.97
CA ARG A 135 5.11 -13.29 9.07
C ARG A 135 6.41 -12.55 8.74
N PRO A 136 6.86 -12.57 7.48
CA PRO A 136 8.03 -11.82 7.08
C PRO A 136 7.75 -10.31 7.14
N LEU A 137 8.72 -9.51 7.58
CA LEU A 137 8.59 -8.06 7.65
C LEU A 137 9.23 -7.35 6.44
N GLY A 138 9.52 -8.06 5.36
CA GLY A 138 10.18 -7.52 4.16
C GLY A 138 9.43 -6.39 3.44
N PHE A 139 8.13 -6.20 3.74
CA PHE A 139 7.35 -5.06 3.25
C PHE A 139 7.67 -3.75 3.99
N LEU A 140 8.21 -3.82 5.21
CA LEU A 140 8.52 -2.70 6.09
C LEU A 140 10.01 -2.33 6.00
N ARG A 141 10.33 -1.05 5.85
CA ARG A 141 11.72 -0.54 5.99
C ARG A 141 11.78 0.75 6.79
N GLU A 142 12.85 0.89 7.56
CA GLU A 142 13.19 2.10 8.31
C GLU A 142 14.16 2.93 7.48
N LEU A 143 13.86 4.21 7.32
CA LEU A 143 14.60 5.16 6.49
C LEU A 143 14.94 6.39 7.35
N PRO A 144 16.21 6.61 7.73
CA PRO A 144 16.55 7.65 8.70
C PRO A 144 16.32 9.07 8.19
N ASP A 145 16.31 9.28 6.87
CA ASP A 145 16.23 10.60 6.25
C ASP A 145 15.66 10.53 4.81
N ALA A 146 15.52 11.70 4.21
CA ALA A 146 14.99 11.85 2.85
C ALA A 146 15.93 11.30 1.76
N GLU A 147 17.24 11.24 2.01
CA GLU A 147 18.20 10.68 1.06
C GLU A 147 18.02 9.17 0.96
N ALA A 148 17.87 8.49 2.11
CA ALA A 148 17.52 7.09 2.19
C ALA A 148 16.19 6.79 1.48
N LEU A 149 15.19 7.66 1.62
CA LEU A 149 13.93 7.56 0.87
C LEU A 149 14.15 7.70 -0.64
N ALA A 150 14.92 8.70 -1.08
CA ALA A 150 15.19 8.88 -2.50
C ALA A 150 15.89 7.66 -3.12
N ALA A 151 16.83 7.05 -2.39
CA ALA A 151 17.50 5.81 -2.81
C ALA A 151 16.54 4.60 -2.84
N ASP A 152 15.69 4.45 -1.82
CA ASP A 152 14.68 3.38 -1.78
C ASP A 152 13.67 3.51 -2.92
N LEU A 153 13.18 4.72 -3.22
CA LEU A 153 12.24 4.98 -4.32
C LEU A 153 12.83 4.62 -5.69
N LYS A 154 14.13 4.88 -5.93
CA LYS A 154 14.82 4.45 -7.16
C LYS A 154 14.82 2.93 -7.28
N THR A 155 15.10 2.23 -6.19
CA THR A 155 15.11 0.77 -6.13
C THR A 155 13.71 0.20 -6.36
N LEU A 156 12.69 0.79 -5.71
CA LEU A 156 11.29 0.40 -5.83
C LEU A 156 10.77 0.59 -7.27
N ALA A 157 11.18 1.69 -7.92
CA ALA A 157 10.85 1.94 -9.31
C ALA A 157 11.50 0.91 -10.25
N ALA A 158 12.77 0.57 -10.04
CA ALA A 158 13.47 -0.42 -10.85
C ALA A 158 12.84 -1.82 -10.76
N GLY A 159 12.44 -2.26 -9.56
CA GLY A 159 11.81 -3.56 -9.34
C GLY A 159 10.38 -3.70 -9.91
N ARG A 160 9.72 -2.57 -10.19
CA ARG A 160 8.39 -2.55 -10.85
C ARG A 160 8.47 -2.60 -12.37
N CYS A 161 9.62 -2.31 -12.97
CA CYS A 161 9.83 -2.41 -14.42
C CYS A 161 10.09 -3.85 -14.90
N THR A 162 10.31 -4.79 -13.98
CA THR A 162 10.66 -6.19 -14.28
C THR A 162 9.49 -7.18 -14.13
N GLN A 163 8.27 -6.69 -13.91
CA GLN A 163 7.05 -7.52 -13.78
C GLN A 163 6.11 -7.38 -14.98
#